data_AF-A0A1L7XSC9-F1
#
_entry.id   AF-A0A1L7XSC9-F1
#
_cell.length_a   1.000
_cell.length_b   1.000
_cell.length_c   1.000
_cell.angle_alpha   90.00
_cell.angle_beta   90.00
_cell.angle_gamma   90.00
#
_symmetry.space_group_name_H-M   'P 1'
#
loop_
_entity.id
_entity.type
_entity.pdbx_description
1 polymer ?
#
loop_
_entity_poly.entity_id
_entity_poly.type
_entity_poly.pdbx_seq_one_letter_code
_entity_poly.pdbx_strand_id
1 'polypeptide(L)'
;MADPISKDEAAKARIIKHMNADHADSLSLYLQHYCHLSARSTRNAQISSISLAHMSLQTTDGKAYSIPFSPPMTSWAEARTRTVDMDREARTALDVSNIKITSYEPPRKPFHIFVFGICLFTFGVFAMRNRIVPGTWFYDVPLKYWPGGPEWFVWIAKTIALPVVVIHLGEAYLMDRTRLRKHGVERGTALWWKWVVSCFIEGYGCHQRIDAAVRRKTKEAEAAKH
;
A
#
# COMPACT_ATOMS: atom_id res chain seq x y z
N MET A 1 17.68 -23.38 -41.98
CA MET A 1 16.44 -22.85 -41.38
C MET A 1 16.27 -23.54 -40.03
N ALA A 2 16.08 -22.79 -38.94
CA ALA A 2 15.84 -23.43 -37.64
C ALA A 2 14.46 -24.09 -37.61
N ASP A 3 14.39 -25.30 -37.06
CA ASP A 3 13.20 -26.13 -36.87
C ASP A 3 12.11 -25.34 -36.09
N PRO A 4 10.84 -25.34 -36.54
CA PRO A 4 9.72 -24.74 -35.80
C PRO A 4 9.68 -25.08 -34.30
N ILE A 5 10.00 -26.33 -33.93
CA ILE A 5 10.02 -26.77 -32.52
C ILE A 5 11.09 -26.02 -31.72
N SER A 6 12.28 -25.82 -32.30
CA SER A 6 13.36 -25.13 -31.61
C SER A 6 13.07 -23.63 -31.41
N LYS A 7 12.30 -23.02 -32.32
CA LYS A 7 11.89 -21.61 -32.21
C LYS A 7 10.85 -21.40 -31.10
N ASP A 8 9.91 -22.33 -30.97
CA ASP A 8 8.88 -22.29 -29.94
C ASP A 8 9.46 -22.49 -28.54
N GLU A 9 10.37 -23.44 -28.36
CA GLU A 9 11.08 -23.62 -27.08
C GLU A 9 11.89 -22.38 -26.70
N ALA A 10 12.57 -21.76 -27.68
CA ALA A 10 13.27 -20.51 -27.44
C ALA A 10 12.32 -19.35 -27.07
N ALA A 11 11.11 -19.30 -27.65
CA ALA A 11 10.10 -18.31 -27.30
C ALA A 11 9.57 -18.52 -25.87
N LYS A 12 9.20 -19.75 -25.51
CA LYS A 12 8.78 -20.12 -24.15
C LYS A 12 9.82 -19.73 -23.11
N ALA A 13 11.08 -20.11 -23.34
CA ALA A 13 12.18 -19.82 -22.41
C ALA A 13 12.36 -18.30 -22.19
N ARG A 14 12.25 -17.49 -23.25
CA ARG A 14 12.28 -16.02 -23.14
C ARG A 14 11.11 -15.47 -22.33
N ILE A 15 9.90 -15.95 -22.59
CA ILE A 15 8.69 -15.53 -21.85
C ILE A 15 8.83 -15.86 -20.37
N ILE A 16 9.17 -17.11 -20.04
CA ILE A 16 9.34 -17.56 -18.64
C ILE A 16 10.39 -16.70 -17.94
N LYS A 17 11.56 -16.51 -18.56
CA LYS A 17 12.65 -15.70 -17.98
C LYS A 17 12.20 -14.26 -17.72
N HIS A 18 11.57 -13.62 -18.71
CA HIS A 18 11.10 -12.24 -18.59
C HIS A 18 10.02 -12.10 -17.50
N MET A 19 9.02 -12.98 -17.50
CA MET A 19 7.94 -12.94 -16.52
C MET A 19 8.45 -13.15 -15.09
N ASN A 20 9.38 -14.09 -14.88
CA ASN A 20 9.97 -14.33 -13.57
C ASN A 20 10.87 -13.19 -13.10
N ALA A 21 11.55 -12.48 -14.01
CA ALA A 21 12.44 -11.37 -13.68
C ALA A 21 11.68 -10.06 -13.42
N ASP A 22 10.76 -9.72 -14.31
CA ASP A 22 10.19 -8.37 -14.38
C ASP A 22 8.72 -8.31 -13.92
N HIS A 23 8.05 -9.46 -13.78
CA HIS A 23 6.62 -9.56 -13.51
C HIS A 23 6.26 -10.49 -12.33
N ALA A 24 7.20 -10.76 -11.41
CA ALA A 24 6.97 -11.61 -10.24
C ALA A 24 5.74 -11.20 -9.40
N ASP A 25 5.48 -9.89 -9.30
CA ASP A 25 4.28 -9.34 -8.67
C ASP A 25 2.99 -9.81 -9.36
N SER A 26 2.94 -9.77 -10.69
CA SER A 26 1.79 -10.21 -11.48
C SER A 26 1.54 -11.71 -11.30
N LEU A 27 2.60 -12.53 -11.25
CA LEU A 27 2.48 -13.96 -11.00
C LEU A 27 1.83 -14.26 -9.64
N SER A 28 2.23 -13.49 -8.63
CA SER A 28 1.65 -13.58 -7.29
C SER A 28 0.17 -13.17 -7.28
N LEU A 29 -0.23 -12.21 -8.13
CA LEU A 29 -1.62 -11.78 -8.30
C LEU A 29 -2.47 -12.79 -9.08
N TYR A 30 -1.90 -13.47 -10.10
CA TYR A 30 -2.61 -14.51 -10.85
C TYR A 30 -3.03 -15.65 -9.94
N LEU A 31 -2.12 -16.13 -9.09
CA LEU A 31 -2.43 -17.19 -8.13
C LEU A 31 -3.48 -16.75 -7.08
N GLN A 32 -3.46 -15.49 -6.65
CA GLN A 32 -4.48 -14.97 -5.74
C GLN A 32 -5.85 -14.90 -6.40
N HIS A 33 -5.90 -14.42 -7.63
CA HIS A 33 -7.16 -14.22 -8.34
C HIS A 33 -7.75 -15.53 -8.88
N TYR A 34 -6.99 -16.25 -9.72
CA TYR A 34 -7.49 -17.43 -10.43
C TYR A 34 -7.43 -18.72 -9.59
N CYS A 35 -6.57 -18.78 -8.57
CA CYS A 35 -6.44 -19.96 -7.70
C CYS A 35 -6.89 -19.69 -6.25
N HIS A 36 -7.41 -18.50 -5.95
CA HIS A 36 -7.91 -18.09 -4.62
C HIS A 36 -6.93 -18.31 -3.47
N LEU A 37 -5.63 -18.21 -3.75
CA LEU A 37 -4.59 -18.36 -2.75
C LEU A 37 -4.38 -17.07 -1.95
N SER A 38 -3.83 -17.20 -0.74
CA SER A 38 -3.51 -16.04 0.09
C SER A 38 -2.30 -15.28 -0.47
N ALA A 39 -2.25 -13.95 -0.27
CA ALA A 39 -1.09 -13.13 -0.67
C ALA A 39 0.25 -13.63 -0.09
N ARG A 40 0.21 -14.27 1.09
CA ARG A 40 1.40 -14.83 1.73
C ARG A 40 1.91 -16.08 1.01
N SER A 41 1.01 -16.99 0.62
CA SER A 41 1.37 -18.24 -0.05
C SER A 41 1.86 -18.03 -1.49
N THR A 42 1.44 -16.94 -2.14
CA THR A 42 1.82 -16.64 -3.53
C THR A 42 3.08 -15.79 -3.65
N ARG A 43 3.65 -15.35 -2.54
CA ARG A 43 4.85 -14.50 -2.52
C ARG A 43 6.00 -15.21 -3.22
N ASN A 44 6.65 -14.50 -4.14
CA ASN A 44 7.78 -14.99 -4.94
C ASN A 44 7.44 -16.21 -5.80
N ALA A 45 6.18 -16.37 -6.20
CA ALA A 45 5.79 -17.40 -7.16
C ALA A 45 6.49 -17.19 -8.51
N GLN A 46 6.74 -18.30 -9.21
CA GLN A 46 7.44 -18.32 -10.49
C GLN A 46 6.65 -19.12 -11.52
N ILE A 47 6.73 -18.73 -12.78
CA ILE A 47 6.30 -19.59 -13.89
C ILE A 47 7.31 -20.73 -14.02
N SER A 48 6.81 -21.97 -14.02
CA SER A 48 7.59 -23.18 -14.28
C SER A 48 7.45 -23.66 -15.73
N SER A 49 6.27 -23.49 -16.34
CA SER A 49 6.04 -23.82 -17.74
C SER A 49 4.90 -23.00 -18.34
N ILE A 50 4.87 -22.91 -19.68
CA ILE A 50 3.81 -22.23 -20.42
C ILE A 50 3.51 -22.99 -21.71
N SER A 51 2.23 -23.09 -22.05
CA SER A 51 1.70 -23.60 -23.31
C SER A 51 0.80 -22.55 -23.98
N LEU A 52 0.27 -22.85 -25.16
CA LEU A 52 -0.72 -21.96 -25.80
C LEU A 52 -2.06 -21.91 -25.03
N ALA A 53 -2.37 -22.92 -24.22
CA ALA A 53 -3.64 -23.04 -23.51
C ALA A 53 -3.56 -22.70 -22.01
N HIS A 54 -2.40 -22.84 -21.37
CA HIS A 54 -2.26 -22.62 -19.93
C HIS A 54 -0.85 -22.20 -19.52
N MET A 55 -0.74 -21.58 -18.35
CA MET A 55 0.49 -21.23 -17.66
C MET A 55 0.59 -21.99 -16.34
N SER A 56 1.72 -22.63 -16.08
CA SER A 56 1.98 -23.30 -14.81
C SER A 56 2.85 -22.41 -13.92
N LEU A 57 2.37 -22.15 -12.71
CA LEU A 57 3.08 -21.40 -11.69
C LEU A 57 3.40 -22.31 -10.51
N GLN A 58 4.53 -22.05 -9.86
CA GLN A 58 4.97 -22.73 -8.66
C GLN A 58 5.06 -21.74 -7.50
N THR A 59 4.49 -22.09 -6.36
CA THR A 59 4.66 -21.37 -5.10
C THR A 59 5.97 -21.78 -4.41
N THR A 60 6.41 -21.00 -3.43
CA THR A 60 7.70 -21.24 -2.76
C THR A 60 7.76 -22.54 -1.94
N ASP A 61 6.61 -23.13 -1.61
CA ASP A 61 6.49 -24.46 -1.02
C ASP A 61 6.54 -25.60 -2.06
N GLY A 62 6.79 -25.28 -3.33
CA GLY A 62 6.94 -26.24 -4.43
C GLY A 62 5.63 -26.65 -5.09
N LYS A 63 4.47 -26.19 -4.61
CA LYS A 63 3.17 -26.57 -5.18
C LYS A 63 2.94 -25.91 -6.54
N ALA A 64 2.51 -26.72 -7.51
CA ALA A 64 2.23 -26.28 -8.88
C ALA A 64 0.73 -25.99 -9.08
N TYR A 65 0.46 -24.94 -9.83
CA TYR A 65 -0.88 -24.48 -10.20
C TYR A 65 -0.92 -24.19 -11.68
N SER A 66 -1.99 -24.60 -12.36
CA SER A 66 -2.18 -24.33 -13.79
C SER A 66 -3.32 -23.33 -13.97
N ILE A 67 -3.06 -22.27 -14.72
CA ILE A 67 -4.02 -21.20 -15.02
C ILE A 67 -4.28 -21.21 -16.53
N PRO A 68 -5.52 -21.46 -16.98
CA PRO A 68 -5.85 -21.47 -18.40
C PRO A 68 -5.86 -20.05 -18.98
N PHE A 69 -5.44 -19.91 -20.24
CA PHE A 69 -5.66 -18.70 -21.02
C PHE A 69 -7.08 -18.71 -21.57
N SER A 70 -7.81 -17.61 -21.41
CA SER A 70 -9.16 -17.44 -21.93
C SER A 70 -9.27 -16.19 -22.81
N PRO A 71 -9.48 -16.33 -24.13
CA PRO A 71 -9.35 -17.57 -24.91
C PRO A 71 -7.89 -18.08 -24.96
N PRO A 72 -7.67 -19.36 -25.33
CA PRO A 72 -6.34 -19.91 -25.62
C PRO A 72 -5.62 -19.10 -26.71
N MET A 73 -4.29 -19.06 -26.64
CA MET A 73 -3.47 -18.40 -27.66
C MET A 73 -3.40 -19.23 -28.93
N THR A 74 -3.38 -18.57 -30.09
CA THR A 74 -3.11 -19.25 -31.37
C THR A 74 -1.62 -19.28 -31.70
N SER A 75 -0.85 -18.33 -31.16
CA SER A 75 0.61 -18.24 -31.35
C SER A 75 1.29 -17.52 -30.19
N TRP A 76 2.61 -17.69 -30.06
CA TRP A 76 3.42 -17.02 -29.03
C TRP A 76 3.46 -15.49 -29.15
N ALA A 77 3.05 -14.93 -30.30
CA ALA A 77 2.92 -13.48 -30.47
C ALA A 77 1.84 -12.88 -29.56
N GLU A 78 0.85 -13.68 -29.15
CA GLU A 78 -0.23 -13.24 -28.27
C GLU A 78 0.15 -13.23 -26.78
N ALA A 79 1.26 -13.88 -26.40
CA ALA A 79 1.62 -14.10 -24.99
C ALA A 79 1.64 -12.81 -24.17
N ARG A 80 2.25 -11.75 -24.72
CA ARG A 80 2.30 -10.44 -24.07
C ARG A 80 0.90 -9.90 -23.81
N THR A 81 0.05 -9.87 -24.83
CA THR A 81 -1.32 -9.36 -24.72
C THR A 81 -2.11 -10.14 -23.68
N ARG A 82 -2.03 -11.50 -23.72
CA ARG A 82 -2.70 -12.35 -22.73
C ARG A 82 -2.25 -12.06 -21.30
N THR A 83 -0.95 -11.96 -21.06
CA THR A 83 -0.46 -11.67 -19.71
C THR A 83 -0.83 -10.26 -19.24
N VAL A 84 -0.87 -9.27 -20.13
CA VAL A 84 -1.29 -7.91 -19.78
C VAL A 84 -2.77 -7.87 -19.40
N ASP A 85 -3.62 -8.58 -20.13
CA ASP A 85 -5.05 -8.64 -19.82
C ASP A 85 -5.31 -9.39 -18.50
N MET A 86 -4.61 -10.50 -18.27
CA MET A 86 -4.66 -11.22 -16.99
C MET A 86 -4.19 -10.34 -15.81
N ASP A 87 -3.13 -9.54 -15.98
CA ASP A 87 -2.66 -8.60 -14.94
C ASP A 87 -3.71 -7.53 -14.65
N ARG A 88 -4.33 -6.97 -15.68
CA ARG A 88 -5.42 -6.00 -15.52
C ARG A 88 -6.61 -6.60 -14.78
N GLU A 89 -7.03 -7.81 -15.15
CA GLU A 89 -8.13 -8.53 -14.53
C GLU A 89 -7.83 -8.81 -13.05
N ALA A 90 -6.69 -9.44 -12.77
CA ALA A 90 -6.30 -9.80 -11.40
C ALA A 90 -6.16 -8.56 -10.49
N ARG A 91 -5.56 -7.47 -10.98
CA ARG A 91 -5.47 -6.21 -10.24
C ARG A 91 -6.83 -5.60 -9.94
N THR A 92 -7.73 -5.62 -10.91
CA THR A 92 -9.09 -5.09 -10.75
C THR A 92 -9.85 -5.90 -9.71
N ALA A 93 -9.83 -7.23 -9.82
CA ALA A 93 -10.49 -8.14 -8.89
C ALA A 93 -9.96 -8.04 -7.46
N LEU A 94 -8.66 -7.77 -7.29
CA LEU A 94 -8.00 -7.68 -5.99
C LEU A 94 -7.95 -6.24 -5.42
N ASP A 95 -8.47 -5.24 -6.14
CA ASP A 95 -8.36 -3.81 -5.80
C ASP A 95 -6.90 -3.38 -5.53
N VAL A 96 -5.99 -3.78 -6.42
CA VAL A 96 -4.56 -3.46 -6.37
C VAL A 96 -4.18 -2.56 -7.54
N SER A 97 -3.44 -1.48 -7.27
CA SER A 97 -2.93 -0.59 -8.29
C SER A 97 -1.62 -1.10 -8.90
N ASN A 98 -1.36 -0.76 -10.16
CA ASN A 98 -0.03 -0.86 -10.76
C ASN A 98 0.93 0.24 -10.23
N ILE A 99 0.41 1.29 -9.60
CA ILE A 99 1.21 2.34 -8.97
C ILE A 99 1.64 1.89 -7.58
N LYS A 100 2.96 1.81 -7.37
CA LYS A 100 3.58 1.37 -6.13
C LYS A 100 4.12 2.55 -5.31
N ILE A 101 3.80 2.56 -4.03
CA ILE A 101 4.42 3.47 -3.06
C ILE A 101 5.58 2.73 -2.39
N THR A 102 6.80 3.15 -2.69
CA THR A 102 8.05 2.50 -2.24
C THR A 102 8.82 3.31 -1.20
N SER A 103 8.38 4.53 -0.90
CA SER A 103 9.03 5.43 0.04
C SER A 103 8.02 6.21 0.87
N TYR A 104 8.47 6.67 2.04
CA TYR A 104 7.69 7.54 2.91
C TYR A 104 8.06 9.00 2.61
N GLU A 105 7.06 9.86 2.48
CA GLU A 105 7.24 11.28 2.19
C GLU A 105 6.83 12.11 3.40
N PRO A 106 7.74 12.52 4.31
CA PRO A 106 7.40 13.27 5.53
C PRO A 106 6.64 14.59 5.25
N PRO A 107 5.92 15.17 6.24
CA PRO A 107 5.29 16.47 6.06
C PRO A 107 6.36 17.53 5.77
N ARG A 108 6.29 18.14 4.58
CA ARG A 108 7.26 19.15 4.12
C ARG A 108 6.66 20.53 3.89
N LYS A 109 5.36 20.61 3.65
CA LYS A 109 4.67 21.91 3.48
C LYS A 109 4.46 22.53 4.86
N PRO A 110 4.63 23.86 5.02
CA PRO A 110 4.46 24.54 6.32
C PRO A 110 3.15 24.17 7.01
N PHE A 111 2.04 24.13 6.26
CA PHE A 111 0.74 23.72 6.78
C PHE A 111 0.73 22.29 7.34
N HIS A 112 1.31 21.31 6.64
CA HIS A 112 1.36 19.92 7.14
C HIS A 112 2.28 19.79 8.36
N ILE A 113 3.40 20.52 8.38
CA ILE A 113 4.31 20.53 9.54
C ILE A 113 3.59 21.10 10.77
N PHE A 114 2.86 22.21 10.59
CA PHE A 114 2.05 22.82 11.64
C PHE A 114 0.97 21.87 12.16
N VAL A 115 0.19 21.26 11.27
CA VAL A 115 -0.86 20.29 11.65
C VAL A 115 -0.26 19.07 12.37
N PHE A 116 0.85 18.52 11.87
CA PHE A 116 1.54 17.42 12.55
C PHE A 116 1.98 17.82 13.96
N GLY A 117 2.57 19.01 14.11
CA GLY A 117 3.04 19.53 15.38
C GLY A 117 1.91 19.74 16.40
N ILE A 118 0.79 20.35 15.98
CA ILE A 118 -0.35 20.59 16.89
C ILE A 118 -1.04 19.29 17.29
N CYS A 119 -1.20 18.33 16.38
CA CYS A 119 -1.75 17.02 16.72
C CYS A 119 -0.81 16.25 17.66
N LEU A 120 0.50 16.24 17.40
CA LEU A 120 1.47 15.59 18.29
C LEU A 120 1.46 16.20 19.70
N PHE A 121 1.43 17.54 19.78
CA PHE A 121 1.27 18.24 21.05
C PHE A 121 -0.04 17.84 21.76
N THR A 122 -1.14 17.74 21.02
CA THR A 122 -2.45 17.34 21.55
C THR A 122 -2.42 15.92 22.12
N PHE A 123 -1.77 14.96 21.43
CA PHE A 123 -1.56 13.62 21.98
C PHE A 123 -0.70 13.64 23.25
N GLY A 124 0.32 14.50 23.31
CA GLY A 124 1.10 14.74 24.52
C GLY A 124 0.24 15.25 25.68
N VAL A 125 -0.64 16.22 25.41
CA VAL A 125 -1.62 16.73 26.38
C VAL A 125 -2.56 15.60 26.84
N PHE A 126 -3.11 14.80 25.92
CA PHE A 126 -3.98 13.69 26.29
C PHE A 126 -3.27 12.66 27.17
N ALA A 127 -2.01 12.32 26.87
CA ALA A 127 -1.22 11.39 27.66
C ALA A 127 -0.94 11.94 29.08
N MET A 128 -0.72 13.25 29.19
CA MET A 128 -0.37 13.91 30.46
C MET A 128 -1.56 14.53 31.19
N ARG A 129 -2.78 14.46 30.66
CA ARG A 129 -3.95 15.21 31.15
C ARG A 129 -4.26 15.05 32.65
N ASN A 130 -3.92 13.90 33.24
CA ASN A 130 -4.13 13.65 34.68
C ASN A 130 -3.03 14.27 35.58
N ARG A 131 -1.95 14.76 34.99
CA ARG A 131 -0.84 15.48 35.66
C ARG A 131 -0.94 17.00 35.49
N ILE A 132 -1.87 17.48 34.67
CA ILE A 132 -2.14 18.91 34.50
C ILE A 132 -3.10 19.33 35.62
N VAL A 133 -2.53 19.71 36.77
CA VAL A 133 -3.25 20.01 38.02
C VAL A 133 -2.76 21.33 38.63
N PRO A 134 -3.55 22.01 39.49
CA PRO A 134 -3.13 23.23 40.18
C PRO A 134 -1.78 23.06 40.91
N GLY A 135 -0.96 24.12 40.90
CA GLY A 135 0.38 24.10 41.49
C GLY A 135 1.48 23.66 40.52
N THR A 136 1.12 23.16 39.33
CA THR A 136 2.11 22.83 38.28
C THR A 136 2.35 24.01 37.35
N TRP A 137 3.60 24.20 36.91
CA TRP A 137 3.95 25.31 36.02
C TRP A 137 3.06 25.39 34.77
N PHE A 138 2.76 24.25 34.13
CA PHE A 138 1.91 24.21 32.94
C PHE A 138 0.45 24.59 33.24
N TYR A 139 -0.07 24.28 34.42
CA TYR A 139 -1.42 24.66 34.81
C TYR A 139 -1.52 26.15 35.18
N ASP A 140 -0.59 26.63 36.01
CA ASP A 140 -0.72 27.97 36.60
C ASP A 140 -0.19 29.09 35.71
N VAL A 141 0.75 28.80 34.81
CA VAL A 141 1.46 29.85 34.04
C VAL A 141 0.91 30.05 32.63
N PRO A 142 0.99 29.09 31.69
CA PRO A 142 0.49 29.31 30.34
C PRO A 142 -1.04 29.18 30.24
N LEU A 143 -1.67 28.24 30.97
CA LEU A 143 -3.10 27.98 30.82
C LEU A 143 -3.99 29.07 31.43
N LYS A 144 -3.47 29.99 32.25
CA LYS A 144 -4.23 31.16 32.72
C LYS A 144 -4.64 32.11 31.59
N TYR A 145 -3.90 32.07 30.47
CA TYR A 145 -4.21 32.84 29.26
C TYR A 145 -5.03 32.04 28.25
N TRP A 146 -5.32 30.75 28.53
CA TRP A 146 -6.16 29.93 27.67
C TRP A 146 -7.63 30.40 27.76
N PRO A 147 -8.37 30.48 26.65
CA PRO A 147 -9.80 30.81 26.69
C PRO A 147 -10.57 29.85 27.61
N GLY A 148 -11.20 30.36 28.67
CA GLY A 148 -11.89 29.56 29.70
C GLY A 148 -10.99 29.08 30.85
N GLY A 149 -9.69 29.38 30.81
CA GLY A 149 -8.73 29.09 31.87
C GLY A 149 -8.27 27.63 31.96
N PRO A 150 -7.44 27.31 32.98
CA PRO A 150 -6.83 25.99 33.13
C PRO A 150 -7.83 24.85 33.36
N GLU A 151 -8.88 25.08 34.15
CA GLU A 151 -9.92 24.08 34.44
C GLU A 151 -10.65 23.66 33.17
N TRP A 152 -11.02 24.64 32.34
CA TRP A 152 -11.68 24.39 31.06
C TRP A 152 -10.78 23.62 30.09
N PHE A 153 -9.49 23.97 30.01
CA PHE A 153 -8.53 23.23 29.19
C PHE A 153 -8.45 21.75 29.59
N VAL A 154 -8.31 21.47 30.90
CA VAL A 154 -8.23 20.09 31.42
C VAL A 154 -9.55 19.34 31.18
N TRP A 155 -10.69 20.01 31.36
CA TRP A 155 -12.00 19.44 31.05
C TRP A 155 -12.13 19.08 29.57
N ILE A 156 -11.74 19.97 28.65
CA ILE A 156 -11.72 19.68 27.21
C ILE A 156 -10.84 18.45 26.96
N ALA A 157 -9.59 18.48 27.41
CA ALA A 157 -8.63 17.42 27.17
C ALA A 157 -9.13 16.05 27.66
N LYS A 158 -9.81 15.99 28.82
CA LYS A 158 -10.42 14.75 29.32
C LYS A 158 -11.63 14.33 28.49
N THR A 159 -12.46 15.27 28.08
CA THR A 159 -13.69 15.02 27.31
C THR A 159 -13.38 14.52 25.89
N ILE A 160 -12.43 15.12 25.19
CA ILE A 160 -12.18 14.81 23.77
C ILE A 160 -11.09 13.76 23.53
N ALA A 161 -10.27 13.42 24.54
CA ALA A 161 -9.14 12.52 24.35
C ALA A 161 -9.54 11.17 23.71
N LEU A 162 -10.55 10.50 24.28
CA LEU A 162 -10.99 9.20 23.77
C LEU A 162 -11.61 9.31 22.35
N PRO A 163 -12.57 10.22 22.09
CA PRO A 163 -13.09 10.42 20.73
C PRO A 163 -12.01 10.69 19.69
N VAL A 164 -11.05 11.57 19.97
CA VAL A 164 -9.96 11.91 19.02
C VAL A 164 -9.06 10.70 18.76
N VAL A 165 -8.67 9.97 19.80
CA VAL A 165 -7.88 8.73 19.63
C VAL A 165 -8.62 7.72 18.75
N VAL A 166 -9.92 7.53 18.96
CA VAL A 166 -10.74 6.62 18.15
C VAL A 166 -10.82 7.07 16.69
N ILE A 167 -11.00 8.38 16.44
CA ILE A 167 -11.00 8.93 15.08
C ILE A 167 -9.67 8.66 14.38
N HIS A 168 -8.54 8.96 15.03
CA HIS A 168 -7.21 8.78 14.44
C HIS A 168 -6.86 7.29 14.22
N LEU A 169 -7.33 6.39 15.08
CA LEU A 169 -7.26 4.94 14.83
C LEU A 169 -8.08 4.55 13.59
N GLY A 170 -9.29 5.12 13.44
CA GLY A 170 -10.13 4.93 12.26
C GLY A 170 -9.46 5.42 10.99
N GLU A 171 -8.86 6.62 11.01
CA GLU A 171 -8.11 7.16 9.87
C GLU A 171 -6.91 6.29 9.52
N ALA A 172 -6.11 5.86 10.51
CA ALA A 172 -4.97 4.96 10.29
C ALA A 172 -5.41 3.60 9.71
N TYR A 173 -6.55 3.07 10.16
CA TYR A 173 -7.13 1.85 9.59
C TYR A 173 -7.58 2.06 8.13
N LEU A 174 -8.25 3.18 7.83
CA LEU A 174 -8.67 3.51 6.47
C LEU A 174 -7.46 3.74 5.55
N MET A 175 -6.41 4.40 6.03
CA MET A 175 -5.14 4.58 5.33
C MET A 175 -4.56 3.23 4.90
N ASP A 176 -4.49 2.27 5.83
CA ASP A 176 -4.00 0.93 5.54
C ASP A 176 -4.88 0.21 4.48
N ARG A 177 -6.20 0.23 4.67
CA ARG A 177 -7.14 -0.54 3.84
C ARG A 177 -7.31 0.01 2.44
N THR A 178 -7.41 1.32 2.28
CA THR A 178 -7.78 1.94 1.01
C THR A 178 -6.58 2.44 0.21
N ARG A 179 -5.43 2.69 0.85
CA ARG A 179 -4.26 3.28 0.20
C ARG A 179 -3.03 2.38 0.29
N LEU A 180 -2.53 2.07 1.49
CA LEU A 180 -1.28 1.34 1.64
C LEU A 180 -1.33 -0.03 0.97
N ARG A 181 -2.35 -0.85 1.28
CA ARG A 181 -2.55 -2.16 0.64
C ARG A 181 -2.66 -2.03 -0.88
N LYS A 182 -3.51 -1.11 -1.34
CA LYS A 182 -3.80 -0.89 -2.76
C LYS A 182 -2.54 -0.50 -3.55
N HIS A 183 -1.63 0.25 -2.95
CA HIS A 183 -0.39 0.71 -3.56
C HIS A 183 0.85 -0.12 -3.18
N GLY A 184 0.64 -1.36 -2.72
CA GLY A 184 1.70 -2.34 -2.54
C GLY A 184 2.60 -2.10 -1.32
N VAL A 185 2.16 -1.31 -0.34
CA VAL A 185 2.88 -1.16 0.92
C VAL A 185 2.53 -2.35 1.82
N GLU A 186 3.49 -3.25 2.02
CA GLU A 186 3.30 -4.46 2.81
C GLU A 186 3.18 -4.16 4.31
N ARG A 187 2.15 -4.70 4.95
CA ARG A 187 1.87 -4.53 6.38
C ARG A 187 3.04 -5.01 7.24
N GLY A 188 3.35 -4.24 8.29
CA GLY A 188 4.43 -4.56 9.24
C GLY A 188 5.83 -4.16 8.77
N THR A 189 6.01 -3.78 7.50
CA THR A 189 7.30 -3.21 7.05
C THR A 189 7.58 -1.85 7.69
N ALA A 190 8.85 -1.45 7.71
CA ALA A 190 9.23 -0.12 8.21
C ALA A 190 8.53 1.02 7.42
N LEU A 191 8.31 0.84 6.12
CA LEU A 191 7.57 1.78 5.29
C LEU A 191 6.10 1.89 5.75
N TRP A 192 5.46 0.76 6.02
CA TRP A 192 4.10 0.72 6.52
C TRP A 192 3.97 1.43 7.87
N TRP A 193 4.86 1.13 8.82
CA TRP A 193 4.86 1.79 10.13
C TRP A 193 5.05 3.29 10.04
N LYS A 194 5.93 3.78 9.15
CA LYS A 194 6.11 5.23 8.93
C LYS A 194 4.80 5.89 8.47
N TRP A 195 4.07 5.28 7.54
CA TRP A 195 2.78 5.82 7.08
C TRP A 195 1.70 5.72 8.16
N VAL A 196 1.56 4.58 8.83
CA VAL A 196 0.52 4.34 9.84
C VAL A 196 0.71 5.23 11.07
N VAL A 197 1.93 5.33 11.61
CA VAL A 197 2.21 6.20 12.77
C VAL A 197 2.01 7.67 12.39
N SER A 198 2.46 8.07 11.20
CA SER A 198 2.24 9.43 10.72
C SER A 198 0.75 9.75 10.59
N CYS A 199 -0.04 8.83 10.03
CA CYS A 199 -1.50 8.97 9.92
C CYS A 199 -2.18 8.99 11.27
N PHE A 200 -1.76 8.15 12.21
CA PHE A 200 -2.28 8.19 13.57
C PHE A 200 -2.02 9.52 14.27
N ILE A 201 -0.90 10.20 13.97
CA ILE A 201 -0.60 11.51 14.55
C ILE A 201 -1.39 12.62 13.84
N GLU A 202 -1.24 12.79 12.52
CA GLU A 202 -1.78 13.97 11.82
C GLU A 202 -3.13 13.76 11.12
N GLY A 203 -3.66 12.54 11.17
CA GLY A 203 -4.95 12.16 10.58
C GLY A 203 -5.00 12.35 9.07
N TYR A 204 -6.07 12.98 8.60
CA TYR A 204 -6.33 13.27 7.19
C TYR A 204 -5.18 13.96 6.43
N GLY A 205 -4.32 14.73 7.10
CA GLY A 205 -3.12 15.31 6.48
C GLY A 205 -2.22 14.25 5.83
N CYS A 206 -2.14 13.06 6.42
CA CYS A 206 -1.42 11.92 5.87
C CYS A 206 -2.06 11.37 4.60
N HIS A 207 -3.40 11.31 4.54
CA HIS A 207 -4.16 10.88 3.36
C HIS A 207 -3.86 11.78 2.16
N GLN A 208 -3.85 13.09 2.38
CA GLN A 208 -3.53 14.04 1.31
C GLN A 208 -2.12 13.84 0.75
N ARG A 209 -1.14 13.50 1.61
CA ARG A 209 0.25 13.27 1.20
C ARG A 209 0.40 12.01 0.36
N ILE A 210 -0.18 10.88 0.79
CA ILE A 210 -0.09 9.64 0.01
C ILE A 210 -0.84 9.78 -1.33
N ASP A 211 -2.01 10.43 -1.33
CA ASP A 211 -2.79 10.63 -2.56
C ASP A 211 -2.00 11.54 -3.53
N ALA A 212 -1.25 12.52 -3.03
CA ALA A 212 -0.34 13.33 -3.85
C ALA A 212 0.83 12.53 -4.41
N ALA A 213 1.43 11.64 -3.62
CA ALA A 213 2.50 10.75 -4.06
C ALA A 213 2.02 9.79 -5.16
N VAL A 214 0.83 9.21 -4.98
CA VAL A 214 0.17 8.36 -5.99
C VAL A 214 -0.05 9.15 -7.27
N ARG A 215 -0.68 10.34 -7.22
CA ARG A 215 -0.91 11.18 -8.40
C ARG A 215 0.38 11.51 -9.15
N ARG A 216 1.46 11.81 -8.43
CA ARG A 216 2.76 12.11 -9.04
C ARG A 216 3.34 10.90 -9.77
N LYS A 217 3.33 9.73 -9.12
CA LYS A 217 3.78 8.47 -9.73
C LYS A 217 2.92 8.03 -10.90
N THR A 218 1.61 8.29 -10.86
CA THR A 218 0.71 8.05 -12.00
C THR A 218 1.14 8.87 -13.20
N LYS A 219 1.38 10.17 -13.03
CA LYS A 219 1.85 11.05 -14.11
C LYS A 219 3.21 10.62 -14.66
N GLU A 220 4.15 10.23 -13.79
CA GLU A 220 5.46 9.68 -14.19
C GLU A 220 5.29 8.42 -15.06
N ALA A 221 4.40 7.52 -14.65
CA ALA A 221 4.11 6.27 -15.38
C ALA A 221 3.38 6.50 -16.71
N GLU A 222 2.56 7.55 -16.81
CA GLU A 222 1.91 7.97 -18.05
C GLU A 222 2.90 8.62 -19.01
N ALA A 223 3.76 9.51 -18.51
CA ALA A 223 4.79 10.17 -19.31
C ALA A 223 5.80 9.18 -19.90
N ALA A 224 6.15 8.11 -19.17
CA ALA A 224 7.07 7.08 -19.64
C ALA A 224 6.49 6.17 -20.76
N LYS A 225 5.19 6.28 -21.08
CA LYS A 225 4.56 5.54 -22.18
C LYS A 225 4.60 6.30 -23.51
N HIS A 226 4.94 7.59 -23.49
CA HIS A 226 5.07 8.47 -24.65
C HIS A 226 6.55 8.65 -25.01
#